data_AF-A0A8C9FF69-F1
#
_entry.id   AF-A0A8C9FF69-F1
#
_cell.length_a   1.000
_cell.length_b   1.000
_cell.length_c   1.000
_cell.angle_alpha   90.00
_cell.angle_beta   90.00
_cell.angle_gamma   90.00
#
_symmetry.space_group_name_H-M   'P 1'
#
loop_
_entity.id
_entity.type
_entity.pdbx_description
1 polymer ?
#
loop_
_entity_poly.entity_id
_entity_poly.type
_entity_poly.pdbx_seq_one_letter_code
_entity_poly.pdbx_strand_id
1 'polypeptide(L)'
;MALALLPARCLRRLSLRPPQLSALSRGLSGPRGGPPQALPLGRRLAVVAAVGGAAGGAWLYLRARKERERRERRQRELRALALGQGNFQLVDHRGQPRCKADFRGQWVLLYFGFTHCPDVCPDELEKLSRVVELLDRDAALPRVQPLFITVDPERDDVAAVARYVRDFHPRLLGLTGSPEQVRAVSSAYRVYASAGPKDEDGDYIVDHTIIIYLLGPDGLFLDYYNRSKTADKIAESVRRHMESYEPLLD
;
A
#
# COMPACT_ATOMS: atom_id res chain seq x y z
N MET A 1 -19.43 51.22 -46.19
CA MET A 1 -18.74 51.07 -47.49
C MET A 1 -18.31 49.62 -47.61
N ALA A 2 -19.14 48.80 -48.26
CA ALA A 2 -18.88 48.19 -49.58
C ALA A 2 -18.14 46.84 -49.40
N LEU A 3 -18.80 45.67 -49.33
CA LEU A 3 -19.68 44.99 -50.31
C LEU A 3 -19.03 44.78 -51.69
N ALA A 4 -18.57 43.55 -51.94
CA ALA A 4 -18.47 42.90 -53.26
C ALA A 4 -18.33 41.37 -53.00
N LEU A 5 -19.30 40.49 -53.23
CA LEU A 5 -20.08 40.07 -54.43
C LEU A 5 -19.38 39.03 -55.33
N LEU A 6 -19.75 37.75 -55.12
CA LEU A 6 -20.17 36.67 -56.08
C LEU A 6 -19.18 36.22 -57.19
N PRO A 7 -19.41 35.09 -57.95
CA PRO A 7 -20.58 34.17 -58.04
C PRO A 7 -20.22 32.67 -57.82
N ALA A 8 -21.10 31.76 -57.39
CA ALA A 8 -22.30 31.14 -58.01
C ALA A 8 -22.06 30.39 -59.34
N ARG A 9 -22.33 29.05 -59.31
CA ARG A 9 -22.69 28.08 -60.39
C ARG A 9 -21.92 26.76 -60.19
N CYS A 10 -22.46 25.55 -60.38
CA CYS A 10 -23.71 25.11 -60.96
C CYS A 10 -24.01 23.68 -60.45
N LEU A 11 -25.17 23.47 -59.82
CA LEU A 11 -25.73 22.14 -59.56
C LEU A 11 -26.25 21.56 -60.88
N ARG A 12 -25.65 20.47 -61.37
CA ARG A 12 -26.23 19.68 -62.47
C ARG A 12 -27.00 18.50 -61.88
N ARG A 13 -28.31 18.68 -61.78
CA ARG A 13 -29.29 17.59 -61.70
C ARG A 13 -29.18 16.75 -62.98
N LEU A 14 -28.74 15.51 -62.86
CA LEU A 14 -28.95 14.49 -63.88
C LEU A 14 -30.21 13.72 -63.52
N SER A 15 -31.23 13.92 -64.34
CA SER A 15 -32.52 13.25 -64.30
C SER A 15 -32.67 12.43 -65.58
N LEU A 16 -33.32 11.27 -65.45
CA LEU A 16 -33.86 10.38 -66.50
C LEU A 16 -32.80 9.48 -67.18
N ARG A 17 -33.01 8.17 -67.37
CA ARG A 17 -34.22 7.36 -67.58
C ARG A 17 -34.02 5.93 -67.02
N PRO A 18 -35.09 5.19 -66.69
CA PRO A 18 -34.98 3.76 -66.36
C PRO A 18 -34.73 2.92 -67.62
N PRO A 19 -33.81 1.94 -67.61
CA PRO A 19 -33.74 0.93 -68.66
C PRO A 19 -34.85 -0.11 -68.46
N GLN A 20 -35.42 -0.53 -69.57
CA GLN A 20 -36.56 -1.43 -69.64
C GLN A 20 -36.23 -2.85 -69.16
N LEU A 21 -37.16 -3.42 -68.40
CA LEU A 21 -37.20 -4.83 -68.06
C LEU A 21 -37.62 -5.64 -69.30
N SER A 22 -36.70 -6.44 -69.83
CA SER A 22 -37.05 -7.60 -70.63
C SER A 22 -36.22 -8.81 -70.20
N ALA A 23 -36.97 -9.82 -69.73
CA ALA A 23 -36.71 -11.25 -69.80
C ALA A 23 -35.27 -11.73 -69.57
N LEU A 24 -35.04 -12.31 -68.39
CA LEU A 24 -34.28 -13.57 -68.26
C LEU A 24 -34.75 -14.28 -66.98
N SER A 25 -35.91 -14.91 -67.07
CA SER A 25 -36.26 -16.04 -66.21
C SER A 25 -35.38 -17.24 -66.60
N ARG A 26 -34.23 -17.40 -65.94
CA ARG A 26 -33.51 -18.68 -65.91
C ARG A 26 -33.25 -19.05 -64.46
N GLY A 27 -33.70 -20.25 -64.13
CA GLY A 27 -33.90 -20.73 -62.77
C GLY A 27 -32.64 -20.77 -61.93
N LEU A 28 -32.77 -20.23 -60.72
CA LEU A 28 -31.93 -20.58 -59.58
C LEU A 28 -32.77 -21.45 -58.65
N SER A 29 -32.95 -22.71 -59.02
CA SER A 29 -33.34 -23.77 -58.10
C SER A 29 -32.12 -24.16 -57.28
N GLY A 30 -31.83 -23.40 -56.22
CA GLY A 30 -30.94 -23.85 -55.15
C GLY A 30 -31.62 -24.97 -54.35
N PRO A 31 -30.88 -25.96 -53.82
CA PRO A 31 -31.48 -27.02 -53.04
C PRO A 31 -32.13 -26.42 -51.80
N ARG A 32 -33.44 -26.67 -51.63
CA ARG A 32 -34.17 -26.37 -50.39
C ARG A 32 -33.55 -27.21 -49.28
N GLY A 33 -32.72 -26.61 -48.44
CA GLY A 33 -32.30 -27.20 -47.18
C GLY A 33 -33.54 -27.51 -46.35
N GLY A 34 -33.72 -28.78 -45.98
CA GLY A 34 -34.81 -29.21 -45.09
C GLY A 34 -34.75 -28.51 -43.72
N PRO A 35 -35.82 -28.59 -42.92
CA PRO A 35 -35.88 -27.96 -41.61
C PRO A 35 -34.69 -28.42 -40.76
N PRO A 36 -34.05 -27.53 -39.98
CA PRO A 36 -32.89 -27.89 -39.18
C PRO A 36 -33.29 -29.01 -38.21
N GLN A 37 -32.65 -30.18 -38.35
CA GLN A 37 -32.88 -31.31 -37.45
C GLN A 37 -32.48 -30.88 -36.03
N ALA A 38 -33.44 -30.88 -35.11
CA ALA A 38 -33.19 -30.50 -33.72
C ALA A 38 -32.23 -31.50 -33.08
N LEU A 39 -31.09 -31.01 -32.58
CA LEU A 39 -30.11 -31.84 -31.87
C LEU A 39 -30.77 -32.58 -30.69
N PRO A 40 -30.39 -33.85 -30.43
CA PRO A 40 -30.87 -34.59 -29.27
C PRO A 40 -30.47 -33.89 -27.98
N LEU A 41 -31.33 -33.98 -26.95
CA LEU A 41 -31.19 -33.26 -25.67
C LEU A 41 -29.79 -33.45 -25.04
N GLY A 42 -29.22 -34.65 -25.10
CA GLY A 42 -27.88 -34.94 -24.56
C GLY A 42 -26.77 -34.12 -25.22
N ARG A 43 -26.83 -33.90 -26.54
CA ARG A 43 -25.85 -33.04 -27.25
C ARG A 43 -26.02 -31.57 -26.88
N ARG A 44 -27.26 -31.11 -26.67
CA ARG A 44 -27.54 -29.74 -26.21
C ARG A 44 -26.97 -29.49 -24.81
N LEU A 45 -27.16 -30.44 -23.89
CA LEU A 45 -26.60 -30.37 -22.54
C LEU A 45 -25.07 -30.37 -22.56
N ALA A 46 -24.43 -31.20 -23.40
CA ALA A 46 -22.97 -31.22 -23.54
C ALA A 46 -22.40 -29.89 -24.05
N VAL A 47 -23.06 -29.25 -25.03
CA VAL A 47 -22.65 -27.93 -25.53
C VAL A 47 -22.80 -26.86 -24.45
N VAL A 48 -23.91 -26.84 -23.72
CA VAL A 48 -24.14 -25.88 -22.62
C VAL A 48 -23.10 -26.07 -21.52
N ALA A 49 -22.78 -27.31 -21.15
CA ALA A 49 -21.75 -27.61 -20.16
C ALA A 49 -20.35 -27.16 -20.63
N ALA A 50 -20.01 -27.40 -21.89
CA ALA A 50 -18.73 -26.97 -22.46
C ALA A 50 -18.60 -25.45 -22.52
N VAL A 51 -19.64 -24.75 -22.98
CA VAL A 51 -19.68 -23.28 -23.02
C VAL A 51 -19.65 -22.69 -21.61
N GLY A 52 -20.43 -23.24 -20.68
CA GLY A 52 -20.43 -22.82 -19.28
C GLY A 52 -19.09 -23.05 -18.59
N GLY A 53 -18.44 -24.20 -18.83
CA GLY A 53 -17.11 -24.50 -18.34
C GLY A 53 -16.04 -23.57 -18.92
N ALA A 54 -16.10 -23.27 -20.23
CA ALA A 54 -15.18 -22.33 -20.88
C ALA A 54 -15.38 -20.89 -20.36
N ALA A 55 -16.63 -20.44 -20.22
CA ALA A 55 -16.95 -19.13 -19.68
C ALA A 55 -16.54 -19.01 -18.20
N GLY A 56 -16.81 -20.04 -17.39
CA GLY A 56 -16.39 -20.10 -15.99
C GLY A 56 -14.86 -20.13 -15.85
N GLY A 57 -14.17 -20.93 -16.68
CA GLY A 57 -12.71 -20.97 -16.73
C GLY A 57 -12.09 -19.63 -17.15
N ALA A 58 -12.66 -18.98 -18.17
CA ALA A 58 -12.24 -17.65 -18.59
C ALA A 58 -12.49 -16.59 -17.50
N TRP A 59 -13.63 -16.65 -16.80
CA TRP A 59 -13.93 -15.75 -15.69
C TRP A 59 -12.95 -15.95 -14.52
N LEU A 60 -12.67 -17.20 -14.12
CA LEU A 60 -11.68 -17.52 -13.09
C LEU A 60 -10.27 -17.05 -13.49
N TYR A 61 -9.89 -17.27 -14.75
CA TYR A 61 -8.61 -16.82 -15.29
C TYR A 61 -8.48 -15.29 -15.29
N LEU A 62 -9.49 -14.57 -15.78
CA LEU A 62 -9.51 -13.10 -15.77
C LEU A 62 -9.51 -12.54 -14.35
N ARG A 63 -10.23 -13.18 -13.42
CA ARG A 63 -10.24 -12.81 -12.00
C ARG A 63 -8.85 -12.99 -11.38
N ALA A 64 -8.22 -14.15 -11.56
CA ALA A 64 -6.89 -14.43 -11.04
C ALA A 64 -5.83 -13.49 -11.64
N ARG A 65 -5.93 -13.16 -12.93
CA ARG A 65 -5.05 -12.19 -13.59
C ARG A 65 -5.20 -10.80 -12.98
N LYS A 66 -6.44 -10.33 -12.79
CA LYS A 66 -6.73 -9.02 -12.19
C LYS A 66 -6.24 -8.91 -10.74
N GLU A 67 -6.34 -10.00 -9.97
CA GLU A 67 -5.81 -10.07 -8.60
C GLU A 67 -4.27 -9.96 -8.59
N ARG A 68 -3.58 -10.67 -9.49
CA ARG A 68 -2.12 -10.57 -9.65
C ARG A 68 -1.68 -9.15 -10.04
N GLU A 69 -2.33 -8.55 -11.03
CA GLU A 69 -2.03 -7.17 -11.47
C GLU A 69 -2.25 -6.16 -10.33
N ARG A 70 -3.30 -6.33 -9.51
CA ARG A 70 -3.53 -5.50 -8.32
C ARG A 70 -2.44 -5.66 -7.27
N ARG A 71 -2.01 -6.90 -6.99
CA ARG A 71 -0.91 -7.20 -6.05
C ARG A 71 0.39 -6.55 -6.50
N GLU A 72 0.76 -6.73 -7.77
CA GLU A 72 1.97 -6.13 -8.33
C GLU A 72 1.91 -4.60 -8.35
N ARG A 73 0.73 -4.02 -8.61
CA ARG A 73 0.54 -2.55 -8.57
C ARG A 73 0.70 -2.03 -7.14
N ARG A 74 0.07 -2.68 -6.16
CA ARG A 74 0.22 -2.34 -4.74
C ARG A 74 1.68 -2.46 -4.29
N GLN A 75 2.36 -3.54 -4.68
CA GLN A 75 3.78 -3.74 -4.37
C GLN A 75 4.67 -2.67 -5.02
N ARG A 76 4.40 -2.30 -6.28
CA ARG A 76 5.10 -1.21 -6.96
C ARG A 76 4.85 0.14 -6.31
N GLU A 77 3.61 0.44 -5.90
CA GLU A 77 3.27 1.68 -5.20
C GLU A 77 3.98 1.76 -3.84
N LEU A 78 3.94 0.70 -3.04
CA LEU A 78 4.65 0.63 -1.74
C LEU A 78 6.17 0.74 -1.92
N ARG A 79 6.73 0.10 -2.95
CA ARG A 79 8.16 0.26 -3.32
C ARG A 79 8.48 1.64 -3.90
N ALA A 80 7.54 2.29 -4.57
CA ALA A 80 7.75 3.63 -5.13
C ALA A 80 7.70 4.73 -4.06
N LEU A 81 6.99 4.51 -2.95
CA LEU A 81 6.90 5.49 -1.86
C LEU A 81 8.26 5.76 -1.18
N ALA A 82 9.28 4.93 -1.39
CA ALA A 82 10.64 5.03 -0.84
C ALA A 82 10.74 5.16 0.70
N LEU A 83 9.60 5.24 1.41
CA LEU A 83 9.49 5.39 2.85
C LEU A 83 9.92 4.10 3.55
N GLY A 84 10.88 4.22 4.45
CA GLY A 84 11.33 3.13 5.30
C GLY A 84 12.07 2.01 4.57
N GLN A 85 12.47 2.19 3.31
CA GLN A 85 13.21 1.17 2.54
C GLN A 85 14.71 1.14 2.83
N GLY A 86 15.23 2.15 3.52
CA GLY A 86 16.62 2.15 3.98
C GLY A 86 16.87 1.02 4.98
N ASN A 87 17.96 0.29 4.80
CA ASN A 87 18.52 -0.51 5.88
C ASN A 87 19.06 0.45 6.94
N PHE A 88 18.83 0.15 8.21
CA PHE A 88 19.49 0.81 9.32
C PHE A 88 20.38 -0.18 10.05
N GLN A 89 21.45 0.34 10.65
CA GLN A 89 22.31 -0.34 11.61
C GLN A 89 22.42 0.60 12.80
N LEU A 90 21.86 0.16 13.93
CA LEU A 90 21.78 0.90 15.18
C LEU A 90 22.23 -0.02 16.31
N VAL A 91 22.22 0.47 17.53
CA VAL A 91 22.50 -0.27 18.75
C VAL A 91 21.26 -0.21 19.63
N ASP A 92 20.83 -1.35 20.17
CA ASP A 92 19.73 -1.36 21.12
C ASP A 92 20.16 -0.86 22.51
N HIS A 93 19.18 -0.57 23.34
CA HIS A 93 19.34 -0.16 24.74
C HIS A 93 20.06 -1.19 25.63
N ARG A 94 20.42 -2.36 25.10
CA ARG A 94 21.22 -3.40 25.78
C ARG A 94 22.64 -3.48 25.21
N GLY A 95 23.02 -2.56 24.33
CA GLY A 95 24.32 -2.51 23.69
C GLY A 95 24.49 -3.48 22.53
N GLN A 96 23.44 -4.13 22.05
CA GLN A 96 23.53 -5.08 20.93
C GLN A 96 23.33 -4.36 19.60
N PRO A 97 24.16 -4.64 18.57
CA PRO A 97 23.92 -4.12 17.25
C PRO A 97 22.62 -4.70 16.69
N ARG A 98 21.79 -3.84 16.12
CA ARG A 98 20.52 -4.18 15.47
C ARG A 98 20.47 -3.64 14.07
N CYS A 99 19.93 -4.44 13.17
CA CYS A 99 19.65 -4.03 11.82
C CYS A 99 18.18 -4.28 11.48
N LYS A 100 17.72 -3.65 10.39
CA LYS A 100 16.36 -3.85 9.91
C LYS A 100 16.00 -5.32 9.64
N ALA A 101 16.98 -6.14 9.23
CA ALA A 101 16.77 -7.55 8.93
C ALA A 101 16.42 -8.40 10.16
N ASP A 102 16.81 -7.96 11.37
CA ASP A 102 16.51 -8.66 12.63
C ASP A 102 15.02 -8.69 12.95
N PHE A 103 14.25 -7.75 12.37
CA PHE A 103 12.81 -7.62 12.57
C PHE A 103 11.98 -8.25 11.45
N ARG A 104 12.60 -8.99 10.52
CA ARG A 104 11.87 -9.74 9.51
C ARG A 104 11.03 -10.84 10.14
N GLY A 105 9.85 -11.07 9.57
CA GLY A 105 8.84 -11.98 10.11
C GLY A 105 8.03 -11.38 11.26
N GLN A 106 8.34 -10.16 11.71
CA GLN A 106 7.66 -9.51 12.82
C GLN A 106 6.84 -8.31 12.34
N TRP A 107 5.70 -8.09 12.97
CA TRP A 107 4.99 -6.82 12.85
C TRP A 107 5.68 -5.80 13.74
N VAL A 108 5.97 -4.61 13.22
CA VAL A 108 6.71 -3.59 13.96
C VAL A 108 5.89 -2.30 14.02
N LEU A 109 5.76 -1.74 15.22
CA LEU A 109 5.33 -0.36 15.43
C LEU A 109 6.55 0.46 15.80
N LEU A 110 6.92 1.39 14.93
CA LEU A 110 8.12 2.20 15.05
C LEU A 110 7.76 3.65 15.36
N TYR A 111 8.38 4.22 16.38
CA TYR A 111 8.25 5.63 16.75
C TYR A 111 9.63 6.29 16.84
N PHE A 112 9.72 7.52 16.34
CA PHE A 112 10.92 8.36 16.42
C PHE A 112 10.68 9.47 17.45
N GLY A 113 11.59 9.62 18.40
CA GLY A 113 11.51 10.64 19.44
C GLY A 113 12.84 10.82 20.16
N PHE A 114 12.84 11.43 21.34
CA PHE A 114 14.06 11.62 22.12
C PHE A 114 13.73 11.58 23.62
N THR A 115 14.68 11.20 24.47
CA THR A 115 14.39 10.92 25.89
C THR A 115 14.12 12.17 26.73
N HIS A 116 14.54 13.34 26.27
CA HIS A 116 14.39 14.63 26.95
C HIS A 116 13.13 15.41 26.53
N CYS A 117 12.17 14.75 25.86
CA CYS A 117 10.93 15.42 25.45
C CYS A 117 9.98 15.58 26.66
N PRO A 118 9.54 16.79 27.00
CA PRO A 118 8.78 17.03 28.23
C PRO A 118 7.38 16.40 28.23
N ASP A 119 6.69 16.40 27.08
CA ASP A 119 5.26 16.02 27.04
C ASP A 119 4.92 15.02 25.92
N VAL A 120 5.36 15.27 24.69
CA VAL A 120 4.80 14.58 23.51
C VAL A 120 5.32 13.15 23.33
N CYS A 121 6.62 12.90 23.54
CA CYS A 121 7.16 11.55 23.40
C CYS A 121 6.61 10.57 24.45
N PRO A 122 6.51 10.93 25.74
CA PRO A 122 5.87 10.07 26.73
C PRO A 122 4.43 9.69 26.36
N ASP A 123 3.60 10.67 25.97
CA ASP A 123 2.22 10.43 25.54
C ASP A 123 2.12 9.42 24.38
N GLU A 124 2.97 9.56 23.36
CA GLU A 124 2.97 8.68 22.19
C GLU A 124 3.50 7.29 22.51
N LEU A 125 4.48 7.15 23.41
CA LEU A 125 5.00 5.85 23.85
C LEU A 125 4.02 5.11 24.76
N GLU A 126 3.29 5.81 25.63
CA GLU A 126 2.18 5.21 26.39
C GLU A 126 1.08 4.73 25.45
N LYS A 127 0.70 5.57 24.47
CA LYS A 127 -0.27 5.19 23.44
C LYS A 127 0.18 3.96 22.65
N LEU A 128 1.45 3.92 22.23
CA LEU A 128 2.03 2.78 21.52
C LEU A 128 2.04 1.52 22.38
N SER A 129 2.39 1.63 23.66
CA SER A 129 2.32 0.54 24.64
C SER A 129 0.89 0.01 24.77
N ARG A 130 -0.09 0.92 24.83
CA ARG A 130 -1.50 0.55 24.88
C ARG A 130 -1.98 -0.18 23.63
N VAL A 131 -1.54 0.24 22.44
CA VAL A 131 -1.83 -0.47 21.19
C VAL A 131 -1.33 -1.91 21.26
N VAL A 132 -0.08 -2.10 21.72
CA VAL A 132 0.53 -3.42 21.85
C VAL A 132 -0.25 -4.30 22.81
N GLU A 133 -0.64 -3.79 23.98
CA GLU A 133 -1.49 -4.53 24.93
C GLU A 133 -2.86 -4.91 24.34
N LEU A 134 -3.49 -4.00 23.60
CA LEU A 134 -4.80 -4.25 22.98
C LEU A 134 -4.72 -5.35 21.92
N LEU A 135 -3.60 -5.44 21.19
CA LEU A 135 -3.36 -6.50 20.21
C LEU A 135 -3.03 -7.83 20.91
N ASP A 136 -2.22 -7.80 21.97
CA ASP A 136 -1.83 -9.00 22.73
C ASP A 136 -3.00 -9.69 23.46
N ARG A 137 -4.12 -8.99 23.68
CA ARG A 137 -5.36 -9.59 24.21
C ARG A 137 -5.94 -10.68 23.31
N ASP A 138 -5.65 -10.63 22.01
CA ASP A 138 -6.06 -11.66 21.07
C ASP A 138 -4.87 -12.56 20.75
N ALA A 139 -4.84 -13.73 21.37
CA ALA A 139 -3.76 -14.70 21.22
C ALA A 139 -3.65 -15.29 19.80
N ALA A 140 -4.67 -15.10 18.94
CA ALA A 140 -4.61 -15.54 17.54
C ALA A 140 -3.79 -14.58 16.67
N LEU A 141 -3.59 -13.32 17.11
CA LEU A 141 -2.82 -12.35 16.37
C LEU A 141 -1.31 -12.55 16.56
N PRO A 142 -0.50 -12.31 15.52
CA PRO A 142 0.94 -12.28 15.68
C PRO A 142 1.35 -11.12 16.59
N ARG A 143 2.39 -11.35 17.41
CA ARG A 143 2.91 -10.32 18.31
C ARG A 143 3.53 -9.16 17.53
N VAL A 144 3.24 -7.95 17.98
CA VAL A 144 3.84 -6.71 17.47
C VAL A 144 5.05 -6.33 18.29
N GLN A 145 6.18 -6.03 17.64
CA GLN A 145 7.39 -5.50 18.26
C GLN A 145 7.33 -3.96 18.29
N PRO A 146 7.19 -3.33 19.47
CA PRO A 146 7.32 -1.88 19.59
C PRO A 146 8.80 -1.46 19.55
N LEU A 147 9.12 -0.48 18.69
CA LEU A 147 10.45 0.11 18.54
C LEU A 147 10.42 1.62 18.79
N PHE A 148 11.41 2.09 19.53
CA PHE A 148 11.72 3.51 19.71
C PHE A 148 13.10 3.78 19.08
N ILE A 149 13.20 4.74 18.17
CA ILE A 149 14.47 5.23 17.63
C ILE A 149 14.69 6.66 18.11
N THR A 150 15.83 6.93 18.74
CA THR A 150 16.16 8.31 19.10
C THR A 150 16.44 9.16 17.85
N VAL A 151 16.02 10.43 17.87
CA VAL A 151 16.44 11.46 16.91
C VAL A 151 17.56 12.35 17.45
N ASP A 152 17.97 12.15 18.70
CA ASP A 152 18.96 12.95 19.42
C ASP A 152 20.08 12.08 20.05
N PRO A 153 20.99 11.55 19.23
CA PRO A 153 22.06 10.68 19.70
C PRO A 153 23.14 11.41 20.52
N GLU A 154 23.12 12.75 20.57
CA GLU A 154 24.09 13.52 21.36
C GLU A 154 23.79 13.41 22.86
N ARG A 155 22.50 13.30 23.23
CA ARG A 155 22.06 13.14 24.62
C ARG A 155 21.55 11.72 24.94
N ASP A 156 21.02 11.03 23.94
CA ASP A 156 20.39 9.72 24.12
C ASP A 156 21.40 8.57 23.90
N ASP A 157 22.31 8.41 24.86
CA ASP A 157 23.19 7.24 24.89
C ASP A 157 22.42 5.94 25.23
N VAL A 158 23.08 4.79 25.10
CA VAL A 158 22.46 3.47 25.34
C VAL A 158 21.85 3.40 26.75
N ALA A 159 22.49 3.99 27.76
CA ALA A 159 22.03 3.96 29.13
C ALA A 159 20.81 4.86 29.36
N ALA A 160 20.78 6.04 28.77
CA ALA A 160 19.65 6.96 28.79
C ALA A 160 18.43 6.35 28.12
N VAL A 161 18.59 5.80 26.92
CA VAL A 161 17.52 5.10 26.21
C VAL A 161 17.03 3.90 27.02
N ALA A 162 17.92 3.13 27.66
CA ALA A 162 17.55 1.98 28.50
C ALA A 162 16.72 2.36 29.72
N ARG A 163 17.05 3.49 30.38
CA ARG A 163 16.24 4.02 31.49
C ARG A 163 14.87 4.43 30.98
N TYR A 164 14.83 5.17 29.87
CA TYR A 164 13.60 5.71 29.31
C TYR A 164 12.61 4.63 28.87
N VAL A 165 13.04 3.67 28.03
CA VAL A 165 12.12 2.67 27.47
C VAL A 165 11.57 1.68 28.50
N ARG A 166 12.25 1.53 29.64
CA ARG A 166 11.86 0.62 30.72
C ARG A 166 10.55 1.02 31.40
N ASP A 167 10.21 2.30 31.38
CA ASP A 167 9.05 2.83 32.10
C ASP A 167 7.74 2.66 31.31
N PHE A 168 7.82 2.33 30.01
CA PHE A 168 6.64 2.24 29.13
C PHE A 168 6.14 0.81 28.94
N HIS A 169 6.96 -0.08 28.38
CA HIS A 169 6.53 -1.45 28.07
C HIS A 169 7.71 -2.43 28.04
N PRO A 170 7.57 -3.64 28.64
CA PRO A 170 8.69 -4.60 28.75
C PRO A 170 9.23 -5.12 27.42
N ARG A 171 8.43 -5.04 26.34
CA ARG A 171 8.85 -5.39 24.98
C ARG A 171 9.37 -4.20 24.16
N LEU A 172 9.29 -2.97 24.68
CA LEU A 172 9.78 -1.79 23.97
C LEU A 172 11.29 -1.88 23.78
N LEU A 173 11.73 -1.86 22.53
CA LEU A 173 13.13 -1.86 22.19
C LEU A 173 13.54 -0.45 21.74
N GLY A 174 14.29 0.23 22.61
CA GLY A 174 14.96 1.48 22.25
C GLY A 174 16.21 1.22 21.42
N LEU A 175 16.43 2.05 20.40
CA LEU A 175 17.55 2.05 19.48
C LEU A 175 18.20 3.43 19.44
N THR A 176 19.53 3.45 19.46
CA THR A 176 20.39 4.64 19.31
C THR A 176 21.59 4.31 18.44
N GLY A 177 22.47 5.27 18.17
CA GLY A 177 23.64 5.07 17.33
C GLY A 177 24.45 6.36 17.18
N SER A 178 25.38 6.38 16.22
CA SER A 178 26.10 7.61 15.89
C SER A 178 25.17 8.65 15.26
N PRO A 179 25.50 9.95 15.33
CA PRO A 179 24.75 11.00 14.64
C PRO A 179 24.50 10.74 13.16
N GLU A 180 25.45 10.10 12.46
CA GLU A 180 25.34 9.74 11.05
C GLU A 180 24.33 8.59 10.84
N GLN A 181 24.38 7.57 11.70
CA GLN A 181 23.46 6.43 11.64
C GLN A 181 22.02 6.86 11.91
N VAL A 182 21.80 7.68 12.95
CA VAL A 182 20.48 8.23 13.28
C VAL A 182 19.97 9.12 12.17
N ARG A 183 20.81 10.02 11.62
CA ARG A 183 20.42 10.88 10.50
C ARG A 183 20.05 10.08 9.26
N ALA A 184 20.78 9.00 8.97
CA ALA A 184 20.50 8.13 7.83
C ALA A 184 19.14 7.42 7.97
N VAL A 185 18.83 6.87 9.15
CA VAL A 185 17.53 6.22 9.39
C VAL A 185 16.40 7.24 9.40
N SER A 186 16.55 8.39 10.07
CA SER A 186 15.54 9.45 10.08
C SER A 186 15.23 9.92 8.65
N SER A 187 16.26 10.09 7.81
CA SER A 187 16.07 10.45 6.39
C SER A 187 15.37 9.35 5.58
N ALA A 188 15.71 8.08 5.81
CA ALA A 188 15.04 6.94 5.15
C ALA A 188 13.54 6.83 5.46
N TYR A 189 13.13 7.25 6.67
CA TYR A 189 11.73 7.33 7.07
C TYR A 189 11.10 8.70 6.86
N ARG A 190 11.84 9.64 6.26
CA ARG A 190 11.45 11.05 6.06
C ARG A 190 11.00 11.74 7.35
N VAL A 191 11.63 11.37 8.45
CA VAL A 191 11.47 12.01 9.75
C VAL A 191 12.24 13.31 9.74
N TYR A 192 11.53 14.42 9.86
CA TYR A 192 12.15 15.70 10.16
C TYR A 192 12.55 15.72 11.64
N ALA A 193 13.77 16.17 11.92
CA ALA A 193 14.29 16.42 13.26
C ALA A 193 15.20 17.66 13.21
N SER A 194 14.94 18.65 14.05
CA SER A 194 15.75 19.86 14.16
C SER A 194 15.92 20.23 15.64
N ALA A 195 17.18 20.37 16.08
CA ALA A 195 17.46 20.91 17.40
C ALA A 195 17.13 22.42 17.43
N GLY A 196 16.38 22.83 18.44
CA GLY A 196 16.09 24.22 18.75
C GLY A 196 17.30 24.96 19.34
N PRO A 197 17.18 26.27 19.59
CA PRO A 197 18.20 27.03 20.29
C PRO A 197 18.38 26.49 21.71
N LYS A 198 19.62 26.52 22.21
CA LYS A 198 19.94 26.17 23.60
C LYS A 198 19.49 27.28 24.54
N ASP A 199 18.94 26.91 25.69
CA ASP A 199 18.61 27.83 26.76
C ASP A 199 19.84 28.24 27.59
N GLU A 200 19.61 29.00 28.67
CA GLU A 200 20.68 29.48 29.57
C GLU A 200 21.40 28.35 30.31
N ASP A 201 20.75 27.19 30.49
CA ASP A 201 21.28 25.99 31.13
C ASP A 201 21.91 25.01 30.12
N GLY A 202 21.86 25.35 28.82
CA GLY A 202 22.40 24.53 27.73
C GLY A 202 21.48 23.41 27.26
N ASP A 203 20.24 23.35 27.75
CA ASP A 203 19.21 22.42 27.31
C ASP A 203 18.54 22.88 26.02
N TYR A 204 17.99 21.95 25.25
CA TYR A 204 17.29 22.24 24.00
C TYR A 204 16.20 21.22 23.68
N ILE A 205 15.19 21.67 22.95
CA ILE A 205 14.11 20.81 22.45
C ILE A 205 14.42 20.44 21.00
N VAL A 206 14.11 19.20 20.61
CA VAL A 206 14.19 18.77 19.22
C VAL A 206 12.78 18.75 18.63
N ASP A 207 12.54 19.59 17.63
CA ASP A 207 11.34 19.53 16.82
C ASP A 207 11.43 18.30 15.91
N HIS A 208 10.54 17.32 16.12
CA HIS A 208 10.50 16.13 15.29
C HIS A 208 9.10 15.72 14.83
N THR A 209 9.06 14.84 13.84
CA THR A 209 7.82 14.27 13.31
C THR A 209 7.17 13.33 14.33
N ILE A 210 5.92 13.60 14.71
CA ILE A 210 5.16 12.84 15.72
C ILE A 210 4.25 11.84 15.00
N ILE A 211 4.85 10.74 14.53
CA ILE A 211 4.16 9.70 13.76
C ILE A 211 4.63 8.32 14.22
N ILE A 212 3.68 7.40 14.38
CA ILE A 212 3.93 5.97 14.57
C ILE A 212 3.83 5.28 13.21
N TYR A 213 4.84 4.50 12.83
CA TYR A 213 4.92 3.76 11.58
C TYR A 213 4.59 2.29 11.81
N LEU A 214 3.81 1.69 10.92
CA LEU A 214 3.55 0.25 10.86
C LEU A 214 4.42 -0.38 9.78
N LEU A 215 5.27 -1.33 10.17
CA LEU A 215 5.98 -2.19 9.25
C LEU A 215 5.40 -3.60 9.27
N GLY A 216 5.27 -4.17 8.09
CA GLY A 216 4.88 -5.57 7.92
C GLY A 216 6.04 -6.54 8.20
N PRO A 217 5.73 -7.85 8.26
CA PRO A 217 6.71 -8.93 8.39
C PRO A 217 7.82 -8.93 7.32
N ASP A 218 7.55 -8.40 6.13
CA ASP A 218 8.55 -8.20 5.06
C ASP A 218 9.50 -7.02 5.32
N GLY A 219 9.29 -6.28 6.41
CA GLY A 219 10.00 -5.05 6.73
C GLY A 219 9.60 -3.88 5.84
N LEU A 220 8.51 -3.97 5.09
CA LEU A 220 8.01 -2.86 4.28
C LEU A 220 7.05 -1.99 5.08
N PHE A 221 7.05 -0.71 4.75
CA PHE A 221 6.11 0.25 5.28
C PHE A 221 4.68 -0.07 4.81
N LEU A 222 3.73 -0.13 5.74
CA LEU A 222 2.32 -0.41 5.45
C LEU A 222 1.41 0.78 5.73
N ASP A 223 1.61 1.47 6.85
CA ASP A 223 0.71 2.53 7.31
C ASP A 223 1.39 3.45 8.33
N TYR A 224 0.82 4.63 8.55
CA TYR A 224 1.31 5.58 9.55
C TYR A 224 0.16 6.18 10.35
N TYR A 225 0.44 6.52 11.61
CA TYR A 225 -0.55 7.05 12.54
C TYR A 225 -0.04 8.35 13.16
N ASN A 226 -0.80 9.41 12.99
CA ASN A 226 -0.50 10.71 13.58
C ASN A 226 -1.00 10.77 15.04
N ARG A 227 -0.60 11.84 15.74
CA ARG A 227 -1.00 12.11 17.14
C ARG A 227 -2.50 12.01 17.41
N SER A 228 -3.35 12.42 16.46
CA SER A 228 -4.81 12.45 16.68
C SER A 228 -5.50 11.08 16.65
N LYS A 229 -4.81 10.02 16.20
CA LYS A 229 -5.34 8.65 16.26
C LYS A 229 -5.22 8.09 17.67
N THR A 230 -6.33 7.58 18.20
CA THR A 230 -6.38 6.90 19.52
C THR A 230 -5.79 5.48 19.43
N ALA A 231 -5.38 4.92 20.57
CA ALA A 231 -4.83 3.57 20.64
C ALA A 231 -5.79 2.51 20.07
N ASP A 232 -7.08 2.58 20.37
CA ASP A 232 -8.08 1.63 19.85
C ASP A 232 -8.17 1.67 18.32
N LYS A 233 -8.13 2.87 17.73
CA LYS A 233 -8.18 3.04 16.28
C LYS A 233 -6.92 2.57 15.59
N ILE A 234 -5.77 2.74 16.23
CA ILE A 234 -4.50 2.18 15.73
C ILE A 234 -4.57 0.65 15.80
N ALA A 235 -4.94 0.07 16.93
CA ALA A 235 -5.06 -1.38 17.09
C ALA A 235 -6.05 -2.00 16.08
N GLU A 236 -7.22 -1.39 15.89
CA GLU A 236 -8.20 -1.79 14.87
C GLU A 236 -7.61 -1.72 13.45
N SER A 237 -6.81 -0.69 13.15
CA SER A 237 -6.13 -0.60 11.85
C SER A 237 -5.07 -1.69 11.67
N VAL A 238 -4.25 -1.93 12.69
CA VAL A 238 -3.21 -2.96 12.67
C VAL A 238 -3.82 -4.35 12.48
N ARG A 239 -4.93 -4.67 13.17
CA ARG A 239 -5.67 -5.94 12.96
C ARG A 239 -6.12 -6.12 11.52
N ARG A 240 -6.71 -5.10 10.91
CA ARG A 240 -7.12 -5.15 9.50
C ARG A 240 -5.93 -5.33 8.55
N HIS A 241 -4.79 -4.74 8.86
CA HIS A 241 -3.56 -4.99 8.10
C HIS A 241 -3.10 -6.44 8.26
N MET A 242 -3.12 -6.99 9.47
CA MET A 242 -2.77 -8.40 9.73
C MET A 242 -3.68 -9.38 8.99
N GLU A 243 -4.99 -9.15 9.00
CA GLU A 243 -5.98 -10.00 8.32
C GLU A 243 -5.87 -9.96 6.79
N SER A 244 -5.48 -8.80 6.25
CA SER A 244 -5.35 -8.59 4.79
C SER A 244 -3.90 -8.68 4.30
N TYR A 245 -2.96 -9.04 5.18
CA TYR A 245 -1.55 -9.10 4.84
C TYR A 245 -1.27 -10.28 3.92
N GLU A 246 -0.73 -9.98 2.75
CA GLU A 246 -0.20 -10.96 1.82
C GLU A 246 1.31 -10.70 1.69
N PRO A 247 2.16 -11.68 2.05
CA PRO A 247 3.61 -11.53 1.92
C PRO A 247 3.99 -11.12 0.49
N LEU A 248 4.74 -10.03 0.38
CA LEU A 248 5.22 -9.52 -0.92
C LEU A 248 6.62 -10.04 -1.28
N LEU A 249 7.30 -10.65 -0.32
CA LEU A 249 8.65 -11.21 -0.44
C LEU A 249 8.60 -12.59 0.22
N ASP A 250 9.02 -13.62 -0.54
CA ASP A 250 9.18 -14.99 -0.06
C ASP A 250 10.40 -15.13 0.87
#